data_AF-A0A496WSN2-F1
#
_entry.id   AF-A0A496WSN2-F1
#
_cell.length_a   1.000
_cell.length_b   1.000
_cell.length_c   1.000
_cell.angle_alpha   90.00
_cell.angle_beta   90.00
_cell.angle_gamma   90.00
#
_symmetry.space_group_name_H-M   'P 1'
#
loop_
_entity.id
_entity.type
_entity.pdbx_description
1 polymer ?
#
loop_
_entity_poly.entity_id
_entity_poly.type
_entity_poly.pdbx_seq_one_letter_code
_entity_poly.pdbx_strand_id
1 'polypeptide(L)' 'MIDLYTASTPNGWKASVTLEELDLSYKVHAL' A
#
# COMPACT_ATOMS: atom_id res chain seq x y z
N MET A 1 -4.87 -4.17 -11.10
CA MET A 1 -3.48 -4.06 -10.62
C MET A 1 -3.32 -2.66 -10.07
N ILE A 2 -3.10 -2.52 -8.76
CA ILE A 2 -3.07 -1.23 -8.05
C ILE A 2 -1.63 -0.73 -7.93
N ASP A 3 -1.39 0.57 -8.13
CA ASP A 3 -0.10 1.21 -7.82
C ASP A 3 -0.21 1.98 -6.50
N LEU A 4 0.55 1.56 -5.49
CA LEU A 4 0.61 2.20 -4.18
C LEU A 4 1.81 3.16 -4.10
N TYR A 5 1.55 4.45 -4.23
CA TYR A 5 2.52 5.50 -3.92
C TYR A 5 2.45 5.80 -2.43
N THR A 6 3.52 5.52 -1.70
CA THR A 6 3.51 5.58 -0.23
C THR A 6 4.83 6.07 0.34
N ALA A 7 4.77 6.62 1.54
CA ALA A 7 5.91 7.02 2.35
C ALA A 7 5.71 6.46 3.77
N SER A 8 6.76 6.48 4.61
CA SER A 8 6.75 5.98 6.00
C SER A 8 5.90 6.84 6.94
N THR A 9 4.60 6.88 6.67
CA THR A 9 3.57 7.63 7.40
C THR A 9 2.48 6.68 7.88
N PRO A 10 1.73 7.02 8.94
CA PRO A 10 0.65 6.17 9.42
C PRO A 10 -0.42 5.85 8.37
N ASN A 11 -0.71 6.77 7.45
CA ASN A 11 -1.69 6.53 6.38
C ASN A 11 -1.14 5.63 5.27
N GLY A 12 0.16 5.74 4.97
CA GLY A 12 0.83 4.83 4.05
C GLY A 12 0.76 3.38 4.53
N TRP A 13 0.95 3.15 5.82
CA TRP A 13 0.85 1.80 6.41
C TRP A 13 -0.58 1.25 6.46
N LYS A 14 -1.58 2.10 6.74
CA LYS A 14 -2.99 1.65 6.69
C LYS A 14 -3.38 1.15 5.31
N ALA A 15 -2.94 1.85 4.27
CA ALA A 15 -3.18 1.46 2.89
C ALA A 15 -2.51 0.13 2.56
N SER A 16 -1.22 -0.04 2.89
CA SER A 16 -0.52 -1.30 2.64
C SER A 16 -1.14 -2.48 3.40
N VAL A 17 -1.44 -2.32 4.69
CA VAL A 17 -2.10 -3.36 5.50
C VAL A 17 -3.44 -3.78 4.89
N THR A 18 -4.25 -2.81 4.45
CA THR A 18 -5.56 -3.12 3.82
C THR A 18 -5.40 -3.95 2.55
N LEU A 19 -4.39 -3.65 1.72
CA LEU A 19 -4.13 -4.39 0.48
C LEU A 19 -3.66 -5.82 0.77
N GLU A 20 -2.82 -6.02 1.78
CA GLU A 20 -2.39 -7.35 2.23
C GLU A 20 -3.55 -8.18 2.79
N GLU A 21 -4.36 -7.62 3.71
CA GLU A 21 -5.46 -8.34 4.36
C GLU A 21 -6.58 -8.75 3.39
N LEU A 22 -6.73 -8.04 2.28
CA LEU A 22 -7.72 -8.34 1.23
C LEU A 22 -7.15 -9.17 0.08
N ASP A 23 -5.88 -9.60 0.14
CA ASP A 23 -5.17 -10.32 -0.91
C ASP A 23 -5.25 -9.62 -2.29
N LEU A 24 -5.16 -8.28 -2.28
CA LEU A 24 -5.26 -7.48 -3.49
C LEU A 24 -3.88 -7.28 -4.11
N SER A 25 -3.72 -7.66 -5.38
CA SER A 25 -2.46 -7.44 -6.10
C SER A 25 -2.15 -5.95 -6.31
N TYR A 26 -0.99 -5.52 -5.80
CA TYR A 26 -0.49 -4.15 -5.91
C TYR A 26 1.02 -4.08 -6.14
N LYS A 27 1.50 -2.92 -6.61
CA LYS A 27 2.92 -2.56 -6.77
C LYS A 27 3.26 -1.33 -5.94
N VAL A 28 4.35 -1.39 -5.19
CA VAL A 28 4.79 -0.28 -4.33
C VAL A 28 5.71 0.69 -5.08
N HIS A 29 5.47 1.99 -4.87
CA HIS A 29 6.36 3.09 -5.24
C HIS A 29 6.64 3.93 -3.99
N ALA A 30 7.86 3.86 -3.47
CA ALA A 30 8.26 4.62 -2.28
C ALA A 30 8.60 6.08 -2.65
N LEU A 31 8.05 7.03 -1.89
CA LEU A 31 8.25 8.48 -2.03
C LEU A 31 9.03 9.08 -0.85
#